data_AF-A0A949BGN2-F1
#
_entry.id   AF-A0A949BGN2-F1
#
_cell.length_a   1.000
_cell.length_b   1.000
_cell.length_c   1.000
_cell.angle_alpha   90.00
_cell.angle_beta   90.00
_cell.angle_gamma   90.00
#
_symmetry.space_group_name_H-M   'P 1'
#
loop_
_entity.id
_entity.type
_entity.pdbx_description
1 polymer ?
#
loop_
_entity_poly.entity_id
_entity_poly.type
_entity_poly.pdbx_seq_one_letter_code
_entity_poly.pdbx_strand_id
1 'polypeptide(L)'
;MRPEKKLKSIRQLLLLSLLFFLFFAAGIIICAVPLMADEPLFELSDPGTQFPVNYSEFGTFSNIGTSNYEYSNTDIAGLSAAVGEGIFPNTTSILADPEYQRYVNEGRLDGSHWDFINTEDPRADFYKWATAPEEEGTRLFFMAQALVNAGLIEHAIKAYYALAVHFPRTPVYNPNENIYWYAGPAALDMIATLTRDYPEVAVRLTNARIIVEKGNDLDVYNDIVTVSPGNFSSYTIQDRIDEVTALRNSSIVQARGTGRVQVVQYATGNWQLLVDGKPFTVKGVSYSPTKVGMDADSQFAWQWLDENGNGMIDAPFESWVDVNRNNIRDVDEITVGDFQLMKEMGCNCIRLFHTAGADNRTYVPQDYNKELLRTLYNRYGIRVIMGDFLGAYTVGSGASWDLGTDYTNLAQREYMKNVVRGA
;
A
#
# COMPACT_ATOMS: atom_id res chain seq x y z
N MET A 1 -49.12 -13.20 50.78
CA MET A 1 -47.66 -13.05 50.55
C MET A 1 -47.32 -13.83 49.29
N ARG A 2 -47.68 -13.37 48.10
CA ARG A 2 -47.29 -12.23 47.26
C ARG A 2 -46.08 -12.52 46.34
N PRO A 3 -46.24 -12.37 45.01
CA PRO A 3 -45.32 -12.85 43.98
C PRO A 3 -44.26 -11.81 43.60
N GLU A 4 -43.95 -10.88 44.51
CA GLU A 4 -43.19 -9.66 44.20
C GLU A 4 -41.69 -9.88 44.00
N LYS A 5 -41.11 -11.01 44.45
CA LYS A 5 -39.66 -11.28 44.31
C LYS A 5 -39.24 -11.78 42.93
N LYS A 6 -40.11 -12.47 42.17
CA LYS A 6 -39.77 -12.98 40.82
C LYS A 6 -39.81 -11.89 39.74
N LEU A 7 -40.67 -10.88 39.88
CA LEU A 7 -40.77 -9.79 38.90
C LEU A 7 -39.56 -8.84 38.91
N LYS A 8 -38.90 -8.64 40.06
CA LYS A 8 -37.71 -7.78 40.18
C LYS A 8 -36.50 -8.36 39.44
N SER A 9 -36.31 -9.68 39.49
CA SER A 9 -35.21 -10.37 38.80
C SER A 9 -35.33 -10.31 37.28
N ILE A 10 -36.55 -10.43 36.74
CA ILE A 10 -36.78 -10.35 35.29
C ILE A 10 -36.59 -8.92 34.77
N ARG A 11 -37.01 -7.90 35.54
CA ARG A 11 -36.76 -6.49 35.18
C ARG A 11 -35.28 -6.12 35.22
N GLN A 12 -34.52 -6.65 36.18
CA GLN A 12 -33.06 -6.44 36.22
C GLN A 12 -32.35 -7.15 35.06
N LEU A 13 -32.77 -8.36 34.69
CA LEU A 13 -32.20 -9.08 33.55
C LEU A 13 -32.52 -8.38 32.22
N LEU A 14 -33.73 -7.85 32.05
CA LEU A 14 -34.14 -7.07 30.89
C LEU A 14 -33.42 -5.71 30.80
N LEU A 15 -33.17 -5.04 31.94
CA LEU A 15 -32.40 -3.80 31.97
C LEU A 15 -30.92 -4.05 31.59
N LEU A 16 -30.33 -5.12 32.11
CA LEU A 16 -28.96 -5.52 31.76
C LEU A 16 -28.85 -5.94 30.30
N SER A 17 -29.83 -6.67 29.75
CA SER A 17 -29.82 -7.02 28.33
C SER A 17 -30.01 -5.79 27.43
N LEU A 18 -30.82 -4.81 27.84
CA LEU A 18 -31.03 -3.57 27.09
C LEU A 18 -29.79 -2.66 27.12
N LEU A 19 -29.11 -2.57 28.27
CA LEU A 19 -27.83 -1.87 28.42
C LEU A 19 -26.70 -2.55 27.62
N PHE A 20 -26.68 -3.89 27.60
CA PHE A 20 -25.73 -4.65 26.78
C PHE A 20 -26.00 -4.47 25.28
N PHE A 21 -27.27 -4.39 24.87
CA PHE A 21 -27.65 -4.10 23.47
C PHE A 21 -27.36 -2.65 23.08
N LEU A 22 -27.51 -1.68 23.98
CA LEU A 22 -27.14 -0.28 23.75
C LEU A 22 -25.62 -0.09 23.67
N PHE A 23 -24.83 -0.83 24.46
CA PHE A 23 -23.36 -0.85 24.34
C PHE A 23 -22.90 -1.53 23.04
N PHE A 24 -23.58 -2.60 22.60
CA PHE A 24 -23.26 -3.25 21.32
C PHE A 24 -23.71 -2.43 20.10
N ALA A 25 -24.84 -1.72 20.20
CA ALA A 25 -25.29 -0.80 19.16
C ALA A 25 -24.42 0.46 19.06
N ALA A 26 -23.89 0.96 20.18
CA ALA A 26 -22.92 2.06 20.18
C ALA A 26 -21.51 1.63 19.74
N GLY A 27 -21.10 0.38 20.02
CA GLY A 27 -19.81 -0.18 19.60
C GLY A 27 -19.71 -0.58 18.13
N ILE A 28 -20.84 -0.69 17.41
CA ILE A 28 -20.88 -0.94 15.95
C ILE A 28 -20.85 0.38 15.14
N ILE A 29 -20.93 1.54 15.82
CA ILE A 29 -20.73 2.86 15.21
C ILE A 29 -19.36 3.41 15.67
N ILE A 30 -18.31 2.61 15.58
CA ILE A 30 -17.02 3.18 15.20
C ILE A 30 -17.04 3.16 13.69
N CYS A 31 -17.60 4.24 13.16
CA CYS A 31 -17.56 4.57 11.76
C CYS A 31 -16.18 4.19 11.21
N ALA A 32 -16.16 3.47 10.09
CA ALA A 32 -15.19 3.82 9.07
C ALA A 32 -15.47 5.29 8.74
N VAL A 33 -14.92 6.20 9.54
CA VAL A 33 -14.74 7.57 9.12
C VAL A 33 -13.78 7.38 7.95
N PRO A 34 -14.20 7.62 6.70
CA PRO A 34 -13.22 7.76 5.64
C PRO A 34 -12.18 8.73 6.17
N LEU A 35 -10.90 8.51 5.88
CA LEU A 35 -9.90 9.54 6.09
C LEU A 35 -10.47 10.75 5.33
N MET A 36 -11.12 11.68 6.03
CA MET A 36 -11.43 12.96 5.41
C MET A 36 -10.06 13.53 5.16
N ALA A 37 -9.77 13.96 3.93
CA ALA A 37 -8.54 14.71 3.69
C ALA A 37 -8.38 15.73 4.82
N ASP A 38 -7.26 15.65 5.54
CA ASP A 38 -6.90 16.68 6.51
C ASP A 38 -7.02 18.03 5.79
N GLU A 39 -7.48 19.07 6.49
CA GLU A 39 -7.61 20.39 5.87
C GLU A 39 -6.28 20.78 5.21
N PRO A 40 -6.30 21.29 3.96
CA PRO A 40 -5.07 21.63 3.26
C PRO A 40 -4.18 22.53 4.10
N LEU A 41 -2.89 22.22 4.17
CA LEU A 41 -1.92 22.99 4.95
C LEU A 41 -1.70 24.41 4.39
N PHE A 42 -2.15 24.64 3.16
CA PHE A 42 -2.16 25.95 2.53
C PHE A 42 -3.19 26.07 1.42
N GLU A 43 -3.50 27.32 1.06
CA GLU A 43 -4.30 27.67 -0.10
C GLU A 43 -3.40 27.96 -1.30
N LEU A 44 -3.78 27.45 -2.47
CA LEU A 44 -3.15 27.77 -3.74
C LEU A 44 -3.53 29.19 -4.17
N SER A 45 -2.58 29.94 -4.73
CA SER A 45 -2.86 31.23 -5.37
C SER A 45 -3.71 31.06 -6.64
N ASP A 46 -3.55 29.94 -7.35
CA ASP A 46 -4.39 29.58 -8.51
C ASP A 46 -4.65 28.06 -8.54
N PRO A 47 -5.77 27.57 -7.99
CA PRO A 47 -6.12 26.15 -8.03
C PRO A 47 -6.55 25.66 -9.43
N GLY A 48 -6.65 26.56 -10.42
CA GLY A 48 -7.19 26.27 -11.74
C GLY A 48 -8.71 26.19 -11.79
N THR A 49 -9.27 26.20 -13.01
CA THR A 49 -10.71 26.36 -13.25
C THR A 49 -11.47 25.05 -13.47
N GLN A 50 -10.78 23.92 -13.66
CA GLN A 50 -11.41 22.63 -13.98
C GLN A 50 -10.82 21.50 -13.15
N PHE A 51 -11.69 20.69 -12.53
CA PHE A 51 -11.34 19.40 -11.94
C PHE A 51 -12.45 18.37 -12.21
N PRO A 52 -12.11 17.15 -12.66
CA PRO A 52 -10.84 16.76 -13.27
C PRO A 52 -10.64 17.49 -14.62
N VAL A 53 -9.40 17.71 -15.03
CA VAL A 53 -9.12 18.41 -16.31
C VAL A 53 -9.42 17.50 -17.50
N ASN A 54 -10.29 17.96 -18.41
CA ASN A 54 -10.63 17.24 -19.63
C ASN A 54 -9.75 17.71 -20.80
N TYR A 55 -8.60 17.06 -20.97
CA TYR A 55 -7.60 17.41 -21.98
C TYR A 55 -8.12 17.37 -23.44
N SER A 56 -9.21 16.65 -23.71
CA SER A 56 -9.84 16.65 -25.04
C SER A 56 -10.49 17.99 -25.41
N GLU A 57 -10.74 18.88 -24.44
CA GLU A 57 -11.26 20.23 -24.68
C GLU A 57 -10.18 21.19 -25.18
N PHE A 58 -8.90 20.94 -24.86
CA PHE A 58 -7.79 21.85 -25.15
C PHE A 58 -6.85 21.34 -26.24
N GLY A 59 -6.97 20.08 -26.65
CA GLY A 59 -6.04 19.47 -27.59
C GLY A 59 -6.52 18.13 -28.12
N THR A 60 -5.65 17.47 -28.89
CA THR A 60 -5.96 16.22 -29.57
C THR A 60 -4.97 15.12 -29.18
N PHE A 61 -5.50 13.96 -28.80
CA PHE A 61 -4.72 12.75 -28.61
C PHE A 61 -4.55 12.00 -29.93
N SER A 62 -3.35 11.47 -30.17
CA SER A 62 -3.07 10.62 -31.33
C SER A 62 -2.32 9.36 -30.89
N ASN A 63 -2.50 8.27 -31.66
CA ASN A 63 -1.79 7.00 -31.47
C ASN A 63 -1.90 6.41 -30.03
N ILE A 64 -3.04 6.61 -29.37
CA ILE A 64 -3.34 6.03 -28.05
C ILE A 64 -3.14 4.50 -28.09
N GLY A 65 -2.51 3.96 -27.06
CA GLY A 65 -2.23 2.54 -26.92
C GLY A 65 -1.03 2.06 -27.75
N THR A 66 -0.18 2.98 -28.22
CA THR A 66 1.04 2.66 -28.96
C THR A 66 2.27 3.40 -28.41
N SER A 67 3.45 3.02 -28.87
CA SER A 67 4.70 3.73 -28.56
C SER A 67 4.85 5.09 -29.23
N ASN A 68 4.00 5.39 -30.23
CA ASN A 68 3.97 6.67 -30.95
C ASN A 68 2.92 7.64 -30.41
N TYR A 69 2.40 7.40 -29.20
CA TYR A 69 1.44 8.27 -28.54
C TYR A 69 1.94 9.73 -28.46
N GLU A 70 1.04 10.66 -28.76
CA GLU A 70 1.28 12.10 -28.66
C GLU A 70 -0.02 12.83 -28.28
N TYR A 71 0.12 13.87 -27.46
CA TYR A 71 -0.93 14.86 -27.20
C TYR A 71 -0.50 16.23 -27.75
N SER A 72 -1.30 16.79 -28.64
CA SER A 72 -1.07 18.11 -29.23
C SER A 72 -2.03 19.13 -28.63
N ASN A 73 -1.50 20.09 -27.89
CA ASN A 73 -2.27 21.17 -27.28
C ASN A 73 -2.57 22.27 -28.31
N THR A 74 -3.85 22.60 -28.48
CA THR A 74 -4.36 23.64 -29.39
C THR A 74 -4.85 24.89 -28.67
N ASP A 75 -5.05 24.84 -27.35
CA ASP A 75 -5.46 25.95 -26.50
C ASP A 75 -4.62 25.99 -25.21
N ILE A 76 -3.39 26.50 -25.35
CA ILE A 76 -2.43 26.60 -24.24
C ILE A 76 -2.97 27.50 -23.12
N ALA A 77 -3.67 28.59 -23.46
CA ALA A 77 -4.20 29.53 -22.48
C ALA A 77 -5.35 28.90 -21.68
N GLY A 78 -6.29 28.23 -22.36
CA GLY A 78 -7.37 27.49 -21.72
C GLY A 78 -6.84 26.36 -20.84
N LEU A 79 -5.90 25.56 -21.34
CA LEU A 79 -5.32 24.47 -20.54
C LEU A 79 -4.57 25.01 -19.32
N SER A 80 -3.80 26.11 -19.47
CA SER A 80 -3.10 26.75 -18.35
C SER A 80 -4.07 27.17 -17.24
N ALA A 81 -5.20 27.78 -17.62
CA ALA A 81 -6.25 28.16 -16.68
C ALA A 81 -6.95 26.95 -16.05
N ALA A 82 -7.14 25.85 -16.79
CA ALA A 82 -7.78 24.65 -16.27
C ALA A 82 -6.93 23.93 -15.21
N VAL A 83 -5.62 23.80 -15.46
CA VAL A 83 -4.71 23.06 -14.59
C VAL A 83 -4.34 23.81 -13.31
N GLY A 84 -4.19 25.14 -13.38
CA GLY A 84 -3.76 25.96 -12.22
C GLY A 84 -2.25 26.02 -12.05
N GLU A 85 -1.77 26.69 -11.00
CA GLU A 85 -0.35 27.05 -10.87
C GLU A 85 0.60 25.85 -10.73
N GLY A 86 1.80 26.00 -11.30
CA GLY A 86 2.87 25.01 -11.25
C GLY A 86 2.70 23.81 -12.18
N ILE A 87 1.49 23.56 -12.68
CA ILE A 87 1.19 22.40 -13.54
C ILE A 87 1.33 22.80 -15.01
N PHE A 88 2.08 22.03 -15.79
CA PHE A 88 2.24 22.27 -17.22
C PHE A 88 0.87 22.34 -17.94
N PRO A 89 0.63 23.37 -18.79
CA PRO A 89 1.58 24.37 -19.28
C PRO A 89 1.69 25.66 -18.42
N ASN A 90 0.97 25.78 -17.30
CA ASN A 90 0.99 26.93 -16.39
C ASN A 90 2.19 26.90 -15.41
N THR A 91 3.39 26.86 -15.94
CA THR A 91 4.62 26.64 -15.16
C THR A 91 5.23 27.91 -14.57
N THR A 92 4.70 29.09 -14.94
CA THR A 92 5.30 30.40 -14.61
C THR A 92 4.44 31.27 -13.70
N SER A 93 3.14 30.99 -13.56
CA SER A 93 2.23 31.76 -12.68
C SER A 93 2.67 31.75 -11.22
N ILE A 94 3.28 30.65 -10.78
CA ILE A 94 3.82 30.49 -9.42
C ILE A 94 4.85 31.56 -9.07
N LEU A 95 5.56 32.11 -10.06
CA LEU A 95 6.52 33.19 -9.84
C LEU A 95 5.84 34.50 -9.44
N ALA A 96 4.55 34.66 -9.72
CA ALA A 96 3.77 35.81 -9.31
C ALA A 96 3.07 35.63 -7.95
N ASP A 97 3.09 34.43 -7.36
CA ASP A 97 2.52 34.16 -6.04
C ASP A 97 3.26 34.97 -4.97
N PRO A 98 2.57 35.85 -4.20
CA PRO A 98 3.17 36.61 -3.11
C PRO A 98 3.86 35.74 -2.05
N GLU A 99 3.33 34.55 -1.76
CA GLU A 99 3.91 33.62 -0.80
C GLU A 99 5.17 32.96 -1.37
N TYR A 100 5.21 32.62 -2.66
CA TYR A 100 6.44 32.19 -3.33
C TYR A 100 7.54 33.26 -3.20
N GLN A 101 7.20 34.52 -3.52
CA GLN A 101 8.12 35.64 -3.40
C GLN A 101 8.61 35.85 -1.96
N ARG A 102 7.72 35.65 -0.97
CA ARG A 102 8.10 35.69 0.44
C ARG A 102 9.09 34.58 0.81
N TYR A 103 8.84 33.34 0.39
CA TYR A 103 9.74 32.20 0.65
C TYR A 103 11.12 32.39 0.03
N VAL A 104 11.19 32.95 -1.19
CA VAL A 104 12.45 33.33 -1.84
C VAL A 104 13.19 34.39 -1.02
N ASN A 105 12.51 35.48 -0.63
CA ASN A 105 13.12 36.58 0.12
C ASN A 105 13.59 36.17 1.52
N GLU A 106 12.95 35.18 2.13
CA GLU A 106 13.31 34.59 3.43
C GLU A 106 14.42 33.54 3.34
N GLY A 107 14.89 33.17 2.13
CA GLY A 107 15.88 32.11 1.93
C GLY A 107 15.36 30.70 2.21
N ARG A 108 14.03 30.51 2.30
CA ARG A 108 13.41 29.21 2.62
C ARG A 108 13.46 28.20 1.47
N LEU A 109 13.83 28.66 0.27
CA LEU A 109 14.02 27.81 -0.91
C LEU A 109 15.50 27.62 -1.26
N ASP A 110 16.43 28.01 -0.37
CA ASP A 110 17.87 27.80 -0.59
C ASP A 110 18.22 26.30 -0.55
N GLY A 111 19.23 25.89 -1.33
CA GLY A 111 19.68 24.49 -1.40
C GLY A 111 19.29 23.76 -2.69
N SER A 112 19.56 22.45 -2.73
CA SER A 112 19.19 21.59 -3.86
C SER A 112 17.70 21.29 -3.81
N HIS A 113 17.03 21.11 -4.95
CA HIS A 113 15.63 20.66 -4.94
C HIS A 113 15.47 19.24 -4.35
N TRP A 114 16.53 18.43 -4.37
CA TRP A 114 16.56 17.12 -3.72
C TRP A 114 16.52 17.20 -2.18
N ASP A 115 16.82 18.36 -1.59
CA ASP A 115 16.68 18.58 -0.14
C ASP A 115 15.21 18.82 0.27
N PHE A 116 14.30 18.94 -0.70
CA PHE A 116 12.90 19.30 -0.54
C PHE A 116 11.97 18.14 -0.94
N ILE A 117 12.23 16.95 -0.38
CA ILE A 117 11.40 15.76 -0.56
C ILE A 117 10.87 15.31 0.80
N ASN A 118 9.55 15.37 0.98
CA ASN A 118 8.87 14.95 2.20
C ASN A 118 9.40 15.67 3.45
N THR A 119 9.66 16.98 3.31
CA THR A 119 10.06 17.81 4.46
C THR A 119 8.84 18.14 5.32
N GLU A 120 9.09 18.77 6.48
CA GLU A 120 8.02 19.27 7.35
C GLU A 120 7.28 20.49 6.76
N ASP A 121 7.77 21.06 5.65
CA ASP A 121 7.18 22.23 4.97
C ASP A 121 6.81 21.88 3.51
N PRO A 122 5.68 21.20 3.30
CA PRO A 122 5.29 20.77 1.96
C PRO A 122 4.96 21.94 1.02
N ARG A 123 4.75 23.17 1.53
CA ARG A 123 4.62 24.37 0.68
C ARG A 123 5.98 24.78 0.10
N ALA A 124 7.05 24.73 0.90
CA ALA A 124 8.41 24.93 0.39
C ALA A 124 8.76 23.86 -0.65
N ASP A 125 8.43 22.59 -0.37
CA ASP A 125 8.65 21.48 -1.31
C ASP A 125 7.92 21.75 -2.64
N PHE A 126 6.65 22.15 -2.58
CA PHE A 126 5.86 22.52 -3.76
C PHE A 126 6.53 23.62 -4.59
N TYR A 127 6.88 24.75 -3.97
CA TYR A 127 7.52 25.88 -4.67
C TYR A 127 8.88 25.51 -5.24
N LYS A 128 9.68 24.76 -4.48
CA LYS A 128 11.01 24.34 -4.89
C LYS A 128 10.93 23.42 -6.10
N TRP A 129 10.05 22.42 -6.06
CA TRP A 129 9.87 21.51 -7.17
C TRP A 129 9.24 22.19 -8.38
N ALA A 130 8.20 22.99 -8.22
CA ALA A 130 7.57 23.71 -9.33
C ALA A 130 8.56 24.60 -10.12
N THR A 131 9.64 25.06 -9.48
CA THR A 131 10.69 25.89 -10.11
C THR A 131 12.04 25.16 -10.28
N ALA A 132 12.09 23.85 -10.05
CA ALA A 132 13.30 23.06 -10.18
C ALA A 132 13.80 22.99 -11.64
N PRO A 133 15.13 23.00 -11.86
CA PRO A 133 15.74 22.89 -13.18
C PRO A 133 15.81 21.43 -13.66
N GLU A 134 14.71 20.69 -13.50
CA GLU A 134 14.56 19.28 -13.86
C GLU A 134 13.68 19.13 -15.11
N GLU A 135 13.72 17.95 -15.73
CA GLU A 135 12.76 17.64 -16.79
C GLU A 135 11.32 17.73 -16.26
N GLU A 136 10.41 18.21 -17.12
CA GLU A 136 9.01 18.49 -16.76
C GLU A 136 8.30 17.32 -16.07
N GLY A 137 8.51 16.09 -16.55
CA GLY A 137 7.91 14.89 -15.93
C GLY A 137 8.41 14.65 -14.51
N THR A 138 9.73 14.75 -14.28
CA THR A 138 10.34 14.62 -12.95
C THR A 138 9.80 15.70 -12.02
N ARG A 139 9.74 16.94 -12.54
CA ARG A 139 9.23 18.09 -11.81
C ARG A 139 7.80 17.91 -11.34
N LEU A 140 6.89 17.55 -12.26
CA LEU A 140 5.48 17.32 -11.97
C LEU A 140 5.29 16.21 -10.94
N PHE A 141 6.10 15.15 -10.99
CA PHE A 141 5.97 14.02 -10.06
C PHE A 141 6.23 14.44 -8.60
N PHE A 142 7.37 15.08 -8.34
CA PHE A 142 7.73 15.49 -6.98
C PHE A 142 6.94 16.70 -6.49
N MET A 143 6.57 17.62 -7.39
CA MET A 143 5.63 18.69 -7.07
C MET A 143 4.26 18.12 -6.65
N ALA A 144 3.75 17.12 -7.36
CA ALA A 144 2.52 16.43 -6.98
C ALA A 144 2.65 15.73 -5.62
N GLN A 145 3.80 15.11 -5.33
CA GLN A 145 4.05 14.51 -4.02
C GLN A 145 3.99 15.55 -2.88
N ALA A 146 4.57 16.73 -3.08
CA ALA A 146 4.47 17.83 -2.12
C ALA A 146 3.01 18.28 -1.90
N LEU A 147 2.22 18.36 -2.98
CA LEU A 147 0.79 18.67 -2.91
C LEU A 147 0.00 17.59 -2.15
N VAL A 148 0.31 16.31 -2.32
CA VAL A 148 -0.27 15.21 -1.52
C VAL A 148 0.04 15.40 -0.04
N ASN A 149 1.31 15.66 0.30
CA ASN A 149 1.74 15.88 1.68
C ASN A 149 1.07 17.12 2.32
N ALA A 150 0.65 18.08 1.49
CA ALA A 150 -0.08 19.28 1.92
C ALA A 150 -1.61 19.10 2.01
N GLY A 151 -2.16 17.93 1.67
CA GLY A 151 -3.60 17.70 1.60
C GLY A 151 -4.29 18.31 0.35
N LEU A 152 -3.53 18.81 -0.63
CA LEU A 152 -4.04 19.42 -1.87
C LEU A 152 -4.30 18.36 -2.95
N ILE A 153 -5.20 17.42 -2.64
CA ILE A 153 -5.37 16.17 -3.41
C ILE A 153 -5.84 16.41 -4.85
N GLU A 154 -6.79 17.32 -5.08
CA GLU A 154 -7.27 17.61 -6.44
C GLU A 154 -6.15 18.16 -7.33
N HIS A 155 -5.35 19.09 -6.82
CA HIS A 155 -4.22 19.69 -7.54
C HIS A 155 -3.11 18.67 -7.79
N ALA A 156 -2.83 17.80 -6.81
CA ALA A 156 -1.90 16.68 -6.99
C ALA A 156 -2.35 15.73 -8.12
N ILE A 157 -3.65 15.38 -8.17
CA ILE A 157 -4.21 14.54 -9.24
C ILE A 157 -4.05 15.23 -10.61
N LYS A 158 -4.30 16.55 -10.70
CA LYS A 158 -4.06 17.31 -11.93
C LYS A 158 -2.60 17.23 -12.38
N ALA A 159 -1.65 17.37 -11.44
CA ALA A 159 -0.22 17.34 -11.73
C ALA A 159 0.25 15.95 -12.21
N TYR A 160 -0.13 14.88 -11.52
CA TYR A 160 0.14 13.51 -11.96
C TYR A 160 -0.51 13.21 -13.32
N TYR A 161 -1.72 13.72 -13.57
CA TYR A 161 -2.38 13.47 -14.84
C TYR A 161 -1.76 14.27 -15.99
N ALA A 162 -1.33 15.51 -15.75
CA ALA A 162 -0.56 16.30 -16.71
C ALA A 162 0.73 15.57 -17.11
N LEU A 163 1.42 14.95 -16.14
CA LEU A 163 2.58 14.11 -16.39
C LEU A 163 2.22 12.93 -17.31
N ALA A 164 1.17 12.18 -16.98
CA ALA A 164 0.75 11.03 -17.79
C ALA A 164 0.32 11.40 -19.22
N VAL A 165 -0.20 12.62 -19.44
CA VAL A 165 -0.61 13.11 -20.77
C VAL A 165 0.58 13.66 -21.56
N HIS A 166 1.40 14.52 -20.96
CA HIS A 166 2.43 15.26 -21.69
C HIS A 166 3.81 14.59 -21.65
N PHE A 167 4.15 13.96 -20.54
CA PHE A 167 5.50 13.43 -20.26
C PHE A 167 5.48 11.96 -19.81
N PRO A 168 4.70 11.05 -20.45
CA PRO A 168 4.57 9.67 -19.98
C PRO A 168 5.85 8.84 -20.08
N ARG A 169 6.86 9.35 -20.80
CA ARG A 169 8.11 8.64 -21.11
C ARG A 169 9.28 9.05 -20.20
N THR A 170 9.11 9.99 -19.29
CA THR A 170 10.21 10.54 -18.50
C THR A 170 10.86 9.48 -17.62
N PRO A 171 12.14 9.12 -17.89
CA PRO A 171 12.92 8.28 -17.01
C PRO A 171 13.49 9.14 -15.87
N VAL A 172 13.54 8.58 -14.67
CA VAL A 172 14.12 9.22 -13.49
C VAL A 172 15.19 8.31 -12.93
N TYR A 173 16.40 8.84 -12.78
CA TYR A 173 17.55 8.06 -12.29
C TYR A 173 17.56 7.99 -10.77
N ASN A 174 17.67 6.78 -10.21
CA ASN A 174 17.97 6.56 -8.80
C ASN A 174 19.45 6.17 -8.64
N PRO A 175 20.32 7.07 -8.15
CA PRO A 175 21.74 6.78 -7.99
C PRO A 175 22.04 5.73 -6.91
N ASN A 176 21.17 5.56 -5.92
CA ASN A 176 21.40 4.63 -4.81
C ASN A 176 21.27 3.17 -5.25
N GLU A 177 20.31 2.91 -6.14
CA GLU A 177 20.05 1.57 -6.67
C GLU A 177 20.67 1.36 -8.06
N ASN A 178 21.17 2.44 -8.66
CA ASN A 178 21.68 2.47 -10.02
C ASN A 178 20.67 1.88 -11.02
N ILE A 179 19.44 2.42 -10.98
CA ILE A 179 18.33 2.04 -11.86
C ILE A 179 17.62 3.29 -12.39
N TYR A 180 16.92 3.15 -13.51
CA TYR A 180 15.88 4.09 -13.91
C TYR A 180 14.52 3.57 -13.48
N TRP A 181 13.66 4.49 -13.04
CA TRP A 181 12.23 4.27 -12.94
C TRP A 181 11.50 5.28 -13.83
N TYR A 182 10.22 5.04 -14.10
CA TYR A 182 9.46 5.85 -15.05
C TYR A 182 8.35 6.63 -14.36
N ALA A 183 8.36 7.95 -14.52
CA ALA A 183 7.43 8.84 -13.83
C ALA A 183 5.98 8.68 -14.33
N GLY A 184 5.79 8.34 -15.60
CA GLY A 184 4.48 8.12 -16.22
C GLY A 184 3.66 7.02 -15.54
N PRO A 185 4.13 5.75 -15.52
CA PRO A 185 3.48 4.67 -14.79
C PRO A 185 3.26 4.98 -13.31
N ALA A 186 4.28 5.54 -12.64
CA ALA A 186 4.19 5.90 -11.23
C ALA A 186 3.08 6.95 -10.97
N ALA A 187 2.92 7.93 -11.86
CA ALA A 187 1.85 8.92 -11.75
C ALA A 187 0.44 8.30 -11.88
N LEU A 188 0.26 7.31 -12.75
CA LEU A 188 -1.02 6.58 -12.85
C LEU A 188 -1.32 5.79 -11.58
N ASP A 189 -0.32 5.15 -10.98
CA ASP A 189 -0.46 4.42 -9.71
C ASP A 189 -0.80 5.38 -8.55
N MET A 190 -0.20 6.58 -8.55
CA MET A 190 -0.54 7.63 -7.60
C MET A 190 -1.97 8.13 -7.77
N ILE A 191 -2.44 8.40 -9.01
CA ILE A 191 -3.85 8.78 -9.23
C ILE A 191 -4.80 7.67 -8.75
N ALA A 192 -4.50 6.41 -9.04
CA ALA A 192 -5.31 5.27 -8.59
C ALA A 192 -5.35 5.17 -7.06
N THR A 193 -4.22 5.44 -6.40
CA THR A 193 -4.10 5.47 -4.94
C THR A 193 -4.88 6.63 -4.34
N LEU A 194 -4.66 7.86 -4.81
CA LEU A 194 -5.32 9.05 -4.30
C LEU A 194 -6.84 9.00 -4.49
N THR A 195 -7.31 8.61 -5.69
CA THR A 195 -8.75 8.46 -5.92
C THR A 195 -9.35 7.35 -5.07
N ARG A 196 -8.58 6.33 -4.67
CA ARG A 196 -9.06 5.28 -3.77
C ARG A 196 -9.15 5.75 -2.31
N ASP A 197 -8.11 6.44 -1.86
CA ASP A 197 -7.89 6.77 -0.45
C ASP A 197 -8.64 8.06 -0.05
N TYR A 198 -8.91 8.95 -1.01
CA TYR A 198 -9.73 10.17 -0.87
C TYR A 198 -11.00 10.07 -1.74
N PRO A 199 -11.97 9.21 -1.40
CA PRO A 199 -13.14 8.97 -2.24
C PRO A 199 -14.08 10.19 -2.40
N GLU A 200 -13.91 11.24 -1.59
CA GLU A 200 -14.60 12.52 -1.68
C GLU A 200 -14.28 13.31 -2.95
N VAL A 201 -13.12 13.07 -3.59
CA VAL A 201 -12.81 13.66 -4.91
C VAL A 201 -13.75 13.19 -6.01
N ALA A 202 -14.52 12.12 -5.74
CA ALA A 202 -15.62 11.62 -6.55
C ALA A 202 -15.29 11.35 -8.04
N VAL A 203 -14.04 10.99 -8.32
CA VAL A 203 -13.58 10.63 -9.66
C VAL A 203 -12.80 9.31 -9.67
N ARG A 204 -12.76 8.67 -10.84
CA ARG A 204 -11.91 7.52 -11.11
C ARG A 204 -11.30 7.65 -12.49
N LEU A 205 -10.01 7.33 -12.60
CA LEU A 205 -9.34 7.21 -13.88
C LEU A 205 -9.55 5.80 -14.43
N THR A 206 -10.10 5.69 -15.64
CA THR A 206 -10.37 4.41 -16.31
C THR A 206 -9.62 4.30 -17.63
N ASN A 207 -9.31 3.07 -18.04
CA ASN A 207 -8.59 2.76 -19.28
C ASN A 207 -7.19 3.42 -19.40
N ALA A 208 -6.63 3.91 -18.28
CA ALA A 208 -5.27 4.40 -18.22
C ALA A 208 -4.28 3.25 -18.07
N ARG A 209 -3.21 3.27 -18.87
CA ARG A 209 -2.13 2.30 -18.83
C ARG A 209 -0.90 2.87 -19.52
N ILE A 210 0.23 2.90 -18.82
CA ILE A 210 1.55 3.14 -19.42
C ILE A 210 2.38 1.89 -19.18
N ILE A 211 2.92 1.31 -20.25
CA ILE A 211 3.77 0.11 -20.19
C ILE A 211 5.13 0.51 -20.70
N VAL A 212 6.16 0.18 -19.93
CA VAL A 212 7.55 0.31 -20.37
C VAL A 212 8.11 -1.09 -20.58
N GLU A 213 8.42 -1.41 -21.83
CA GLU A 213 9.15 -2.62 -22.18
C GLU A 213 10.65 -2.29 -22.20
N LYS A 214 11.46 -3.25 -21.71
CA LYS A 214 12.92 -3.16 -21.54
C LYS A 214 13.47 -2.20 -20.48
N GLY A 215 12.62 -1.42 -19.80
CA GLY A 215 13.03 -0.44 -18.79
C GLY A 215 13.60 -0.97 -17.47
N ASN A 216 14.15 -2.18 -17.46
CA ASN A 216 14.86 -2.77 -16.32
C ASN A 216 16.39 -2.72 -16.49
N ASP A 217 16.89 -2.11 -17.57
CA ASP A 217 18.32 -1.85 -17.78
C ASP A 217 18.64 -0.33 -17.67
N LEU A 218 19.89 0.05 -17.96
CA LEU A 218 20.35 1.44 -17.88
C LEU A 218 20.27 2.19 -19.22
N ASP A 219 19.84 1.50 -20.29
CA ASP A 219 19.77 2.04 -21.65
C ASP A 219 18.35 2.47 -21.99
N VAL A 220 17.98 3.65 -21.46
CA VAL A 220 16.66 4.28 -21.68
C VAL A 220 16.32 4.52 -23.15
N TYR A 221 17.30 4.45 -24.06
CA TYR A 221 17.06 4.65 -25.50
C TYR A 221 16.49 3.42 -26.19
N ASN A 222 16.62 2.23 -25.58
CA ASN A 222 16.08 1.00 -26.13
C ASN A 222 14.63 0.71 -25.68
N ASP A 223 14.15 1.51 -24.72
CA ASP A 223 12.87 1.33 -24.05
C ASP A 223 11.69 1.69 -24.95
N ILE A 224 10.64 0.88 -24.85
CA ILE A 224 9.40 1.06 -25.63
C ILE A 224 8.27 1.41 -24.66
N VAL A 225 7.86 2.68 -24.69
CA VAL A 225 6.79 3.18 -23.81
C VAL A 225 5.48 3.25 -24.56
N THR A 226 4.57 2.31 -24.29
CA THR A 226 3.20 2.31 -24.83
C THR A 226 2.25 3.05 -23.90
N VAL A 227 1.51 4.03 -24.41
CA VAL A 227 0.75 4.97 -23.58
C VAL A 227 -0.73 5.00 -23.93
N SER A 228 -1.56 4.79 -22.91
CA SER A 228 -2.98 5.13 -22.87
C SER A 228 -3.24 6.02 -21.66
N PRO A 229 -3.52 7.33 -21.82
CA PRO A 229 -3.70 8.23 -20.68
C PRO A 229 -4.98 7.93 -19.90
N GLY A 230 -5.98 7.29 -20.53
CA GLY A 230 -7.27 6.99 -19.93
C GLY A 230 -8.21 8.20 -19.91
N ASN A 231 -9.31 8.08 -19.16
CA ASN A 231 -10.29 9.15 -18.98
C ASN A 231 -10.86 9.13 -17.57
N PHE A 232 -11.05 10.32 -17.00
CA PHE A 232 -11.78 10.46 -15.75
C PHE A 232 -13.28 10.29 -15.96
N SER A 233 -13.92 9.62 -15.02
CA SER A 233 -15.37 9.56 -14.87
C SER A 233 -15.77 9.85 -13.44
N SER A 234 -16.98 10.37 -13.24
CA SER A 234 -17.60 10.44 -11.91
C SER A 234 -17.60 9.05 -11.27
N TYR A 235 -17.15 8.97 -10.03
CA TYR A 235 -17.11 7.74 -9.25
C TYR A 235 -17.11 8.06 -7.76
N THR A 236 -18.30 8.01 -7.19
CA THR A 236 -18.62 8.42 -5.83
C THR A 236 -18.43 7.29 -4.82
N ILE A 237 -18.55 7.62 -3.53
CA ILE A 237 -18.67 6.61 -2.47
C ILE A 237 -19.86 5.67 -2.71
N GLN A 238 -20.97 6.16 -3.25
CA GLN A 238 -22.13 5.34 -3.54
C GLN A 238 -21.83 4.32 -4.64
N ASP A 239 -21.12 4.71 -5.70
CA ASP A 239 -20.72 3.80 -6.77
C ASP A 239 -19.86 2.64 -6.24
N ARG A 240 -18.97 2.91 -5.27
CA ARG A 240 -18.17 1.87 -4.58
C ARG A 240 -19.04 0.91 -3.79
N ILE A 241 -20.00 1.45 -3.03
CA ILE A 241 -20.95 0.64 -2.25
C ILE A 241 -21.77 -0.25 -3.18
N ASP A 242 -22.22 0.29 -4.31
CA ASP A 242 -23.00 -0.41 -5.30
C ASP A 242 -22.19 -1.52 -5.97
N GLU A 243 -20.93 -1.26 -6.35
CA GLU A 243 -20.02 -2.28 -6.89
C GLU A 243 -19.78 -3.43 -5.89
N VAL A 244 -19.50 -3.11 -4.62
CA VAL A 244 -19.32 -4.14 -3.57
C VAL A 244 -20.61 -4.93 -3.34
N THR A 245 -21.76 -4.25 -3.39
CA THR A 245 -23.07 -4.89 -3.22
C THR A 245 -23.39 -5.81 -4.40
N ALA A 246 -23.14 -5.35 -5.63
CA ALA A 246 -23.28 -6.15 -6.84
C ALA A 246 -22.38 -7.38 -6.80
N LEU A 247 -21.13 -7.23 -6.36
CA LEU A 247 -20.19 -8.34 -6.19
C LEU A 247 -20.69 -9.36 -5.17
N ARG A 248 -21.17 -8.92 -4.00
CA ARG A 248 -21.72 -9.79 -2.95
C ARG A 248 -22.95 -10.59 -3.42
N ASN A 249 -23.74 -10.01 -4.32
CA ASN A 249 -24.92 -10.65 -4.91
C ASN A 249 -24.60 -11.46 -6.17
N SER A 250 -23.35 -11.40 -6.66
CA SER A 250 -22.92 -12.14 -7.84
C SER A 250 -22.73 -13.62 -7.51
N SER A 251 -23.03 -14.49 -8.46
CA SER A 251 -22.78 -15.91 -8.32
C SER A 251 -21.29 -16.23 -8.46
N ILE A 252 -20.83 -17.20 -7.69
CA ILE A 252 -19.48 -17.77 -7.85
C ILE A 252 -19.51 -18.71 -9.05
N VAL A 253 -18.66 -18.45 -10.06
CA VAL A 253 -18.53 -19.27 -11.27
C VAL A 253 -17.36 -20.25 -11.17
N GLN A 254 -16.38 -19.95 -10.34
CA GLN A 254 -15.21 -20.79 -10.12
C GLN A 254 -14.73 -20.68 -8.68
N ALA A 255 -14.27 -21.78 -8.10
CA ALA A 255 -13.53 -21.81 -6.85
C ALA A 255 -12.21 -22.56 -7.03
N ARG A 256 -11.12 -22.01 -6.48
CA ARG A 256 -9.80 -22.63 -6.41
C ARG A 256 -9.42 -22.86 -4.95
N GLY A 257 -8.86 -24.03 -4.66
CA GLY A 257 -8.59 -24.49 -3.30
C GLY A 257 -9.76 -25.27 -2.69
N THR A 258 -9.46 -26.04 -1.65
CA THR A 258 -10.42 -26.86 -0.91
C THR A 258 -10.39 -26.51 0.57
N GLY A 259 -11.51 -26.71 1.27
CA GLY A 259 -11.60 -26.48 2.71
C GLY A 259 -11.79 -25.01 3.08
N ARG A 260 -11.08 -24.56 4.12
CA ARG A 260 -11.33 -23.26 4.78
C ARG A 260 -10.87 -22.04 3.97
N VAL A 261 -9.87 -22.20 3.10
CA VAL A 261 -9.30 -21.08 2.34
C VAL A 261 -9.54 -21.36 0.87
N GLN A 262 -10.22 -20.43 0.20
CA GLN A 262 -10.58 -20.56 -1.20
C GLN A 262 -10.39 -19.23 -1.90
N VAL A 263 -10.00 -19.27 -3.17
CA VAL A 263 -10.02 -18.10 -4.04
C VAL A 263 -11.13 -18.32 -5.05
N VAL A 264 -12.15 -17.48 -5.03
CA VAL A 264 -13.34 -17.61 -5.87
C VAL A 264 -13.35 -16.55 -6.95
N GLN A 265 -13.88 -16.89 -8.12
CA GLN A 265 -14.20 -15.96 -9.18
C GLN A 265 -15.72 -15.79 -9.25
N TYR A 266 -16.17 -14.54 -9.26
CA TYR A 266 -17.57 -14.18 -9.45
C TYR A 266 -17.93 -14.10 -10.94
N ALA A 267 -19.21 -14.16 -11.28
CA ALA A 267 -19.70 -14.03 -12.65
C ALA A 267 -19.33 -12.68 -13.31
N THR A 268 -19.06 -11.65 -12.49
CA THR A 268 -18.51 -10.36 -12.92
C THR A 268 -17.04 -10.42 -13.34
N GLY A 269 -16.36 -11.55 -13.14
CA GLY A 269 -14.95 -11.76 -13.44
C GLY A 269 -14.01 -11.42 -12.27
N ASN A 270 -14.49 -10.75 -11.22
CA ASN A 270 -13.71 -10.39 -10.04
C ASN A 270 -13.29 -11.63 -9.24
N TRP A 271 -12.10 -11.57 -8.65
CA TRP A 271 -11.58 -12.61 -7.75
C TRP A 271 -11.60 -12.16 -6.30
N GLN A 272 -11.90 -13.07 -5.38
CA GLN A 272 -11.86 -12.79 -3.95
C GLN A 272 -11.33 -13.98 -3.14
N LEU A 273 -10.47 -13.68 -2.16
CA LEU A 273 -10.05 -14.62 -1.14
C LEU A 273 -11.17 -14.78 -0.12
N LEU A 274 -11.64 -16.01 0.05
CA LEU A 274 -12.56 -16.43 1.10
C LEU A 274 -11.82 -17.25 2.15
N VAL A 275 -12.11 -16.95 3.41
CA VAL A 275 -11.71 -17.75 4.57
C VAL A 275 -12.96 -18.10 5.37
N ASP A 276 -13.17 -19.39 5.60
CA ASP A 276 -14.38 -19.95 6.23
C ASP A 276 -15.67 -19.44 5.55
N GLY A 277 -15.64 -19.38 4.21
CA GLY A 277 -16.75 -18.93 3.37
C GLY A 277 -17.03 -17.43 3.37
N LYS A 278 -16.17 -16.61 4.00
CA LYS A 278 -16.34 -15.16 4.09
C LYS A 278 -15.20 -14.41 3.41
N PRO A 279 -15.44 -13.24 2.79
CA PRO A 279 -14.37 -12.38 2.29
C PRO A 279 -13.33 -12.12 3.36
N PHE A 280 -12.05 -12.27 3.00
CA PHE A 280 -10.94 -12.14 3.92
C PHE A 280 -9.93 -11.12 3.42
N THR A 281 -9.73 -10.06 4.21
CA THR A 281 -8.67 -9.07 3.98
C THR A 281 -7.48 -9.44 4.87
N VAL A 282 -6.31 -9.58 4.27
CA VAL A 282 -5.08 -9.86 5.02
C VAL A 282 -4.60 -8.57 5.69
N LYS A 283 -4.55 -8.58 7.02
CA LYS A 283 -3.90 -7.57 7.86
C LYS A 283 -2.65 -8.23 8.43
N GLY A 284 -1.62 -8.29 7.59
CA GLY A 284 -0.47 -9.17 7.77
C GLY A 284 0.76 -8.48 8.32
N VAL A 285 1.56 -9.21 9.12
CA VAL A 285 2.91 -8.81 9.55
C VAL A 285 3.92 -9.88 9.09
N SER A 286 5.06 -9.48 8.52
CA SER A 286 6.19 -10.40 8.36
C SER A 286 6.87 -10.54 9.72
N TYR A 287 6.79 -11.72 10.34
CA TYR A 287 7.13 -11.91 11.75
C TYR A 287 8.27 -12.90 11.91
N SER A 288 9.44 -12.39 12.30
CA SER A 288 10.65 -13.16 12.57
C SER A 288 11.50 -12.38 13.58
N PRO A 289 11.02 -12.21 14.83
CA PRO A 289 11.80 -11.49 15.82
C PRO A 289 13.09 -12.25 16.11
N THR A 290 14.19 -11.51 16.13
CA THR A 290 15.51 -12.04 16.46
C THR A 290 16.00 -11.30 17.69
N LYS A 291 16.51 -12.02 18.68
CA LYS A 291 17.07 -11.41 19.88
C LYS A 291 18.24 -10.52 19.53
N VAL A 292 18.35 -9.37 20.20
CA VAL A 292 19.50 -8.48 20.06
C VAL A 292 20.79 -9.24 20.35
N GLY A 293 21.73 -9.22 19.41
CA GLY A 293 23.00 -9.94 19.51
C GLY A 293 23.01 -11.34 18.87
N MET A 294 21.88 -11.84 18.37
CA MET A 294 21.84 -13.02 17.50
C MET A 294 22.11 -12.65 16.04
N ASP A 295 22.62 -13.62 15.28
CA ASP A 295 22.83 -13.50 13.84
C ASP A 295 21.53 -13.71 13.04
N ALA A 296 21.62 -13.43 11.73
CA ALA A 296 20.50 -13.61 10.81
C ALA A 296 20.11 -15.08 10.61
N ASP A 297 21.02 -16.03 10.85
CA ASP A 297 20.76 -17.47 10.72
C ASP A 297 19.78 -17.97 11.80
N SER A 298 19.64 -17.20 12.88
CA SER A 298 18.75 -17.51 14.01
C SER A 298 17.30 -17.05 13.81
N GLN A 299 16.90 -16.61 12.62
CA GLN A 299 15.58 -16.00 12.33
C GLN A 299 14.34 -16.88 12.66
N PHE A 300 14.52 -18.18 12.83
CA PHE A 300 13.44 -19.12 13.21
C PHE A 300 13.47 -19.51 14.70
N ALA A 301 14.53 -19.16 15.44
CA ALA A 301 14.75 -19.61 16.82
C ALA A 301 13.64 -19.16 17.77
N TRP A 302 13.02 -18.00 17.51
CA TRP A 302 11.91 -17.44 18.31
C TRP A 302 10.75 -18.43 18.55
N GLN A 303 10.61 -19.46 17.72
CA GLN A 303 9.58 -20.48 17.88
C GLN A 303 9.84 -21.47 19.04
N TRP A 304 11.03 -21.42 19.66
CA TRP A 304 11.45 -22.34 20.72
C TRP A 304 12.25 -21.70 21.86
N LEU A 305 12.65 -20.44 21.75
CA LEU A 305 13.42 -19.77 22.81
C LEU A 305 12.59 -19.64 24.10
N ASP A 306 13.12 -20.21 25.17
CA ASP A 306 12.67 -20.11 26.57
C ASP A 306 13.93 -19.89 27.42
N GLU A 307 14.42 -18.66 27.44
CA GLU A 307 15.71 -18.30 28.04
C GLU A 307 15.65 -18.28 29.57
N ASN A 308 14.46 -18.03 30.13
CA ASN A 308 14.26 -18.02 31.57
C ASN A 308 13.94 -19.43 32.15
N GLY A 309 13.69 -20.42 31.28
CA GLY A 309 13.47 -21.82 31.62
C GLY A 309 12.13 -22.09 32.31
N ASN A 310 11.13 -21.24 32.08
CA ASN A 310 9.81 -21.36 32.72
C ASN A 310 8.84 -22.28 31.96
N GLY A 311 9.26 -22.84 30.81
CA GLY A 311 8.46 -23.71 29.95
C GLY A 311 7.59 -22.96 28.94
N MET A 312 7.77 -21.66 28.78
CA MET A 312 7.02 -20.79 27.87
C MET A 312 7.96 -20.13 26.87
N ILE A 313 7.50 -20.01 25.62
CA ILE A 313 8.32 -19.42 24.56
C ILE A 313 8.29 -17.90 24.71
N ASP A 314 9.46 -17.28 24.82
CA ASP A 314 9.63 -15.89 25.27
C ASP A 314 8.90 -14.89 24.35
N ALA A 315 9.28 -14.76 23.07
CA ALA A 315 8.72 -13.69 22.21
C ALA A 315 7.18 -13.79 22.03
N PRO A 316 6.59 -14.96 21.72
CA PRO A 316 5.14 -15.08 21.56
C PRO A 316 4.32 -14.74 22.80
N PHE A 317 4.85 -14.97 24.00
CA PHE A 317 4.06 -15.00 25.24
C PHE A 317 4.58 -14.09 26.36
N GLU A 318 5.83 -13.61 26.29
CA GLU A 318 6.51 -12.93 27.40
C GLU A 318 6.98 -11.50 27.13
N SER A 319 6.77 -10.97 25.92
CA SER A 319 6.97 -9.54 25.62
C SER A 319 6.07 -8.62 26.45
N TRP A 320 6.55 -7.40 26.67
CA TRP A 320 5.86 -6.31 27.39
C TRP A 320 6.10 -4.99 26.65
N VAL A 321 5.32 -3.96 26.98
CA VAL A 321 5.42 -2.64 26.35
C VAL A 321 6.13 -1.69 27.32
N ASP A 322 7.25 -1.11 26.87
CA ASP A 322 7.97 -0.05 27.58
C ASP A 322 7.25 1.29 27.39
N VAL A 323 6.35 1.61 28.32
CA VAL A 323 5.47 2.77 28.24
C VAL A 323 6.26 4.06 28.45
N ASN A 324 7.27 4.02 29.32
CA ASN A 324 8.04 5.22 29.70
C ASN A 324 9.39 5.33 28.97
N ARG A 325 9.74 4.34 28.14
CA ARG A 325 10.96 4.27 27.30
C ARG A 325 12.25 4.21 28.11
N ASN A 326 12.23 3.57 29.29
CA ASN A 326 13.39 3.45 30.16
C ASN A 326 14.21 2.16 29.94
N ASN A 327 13.77 1.27 29.04
CA ASN A 327 14.33 -0.06 28.75
C ASN A 327 14.38 -1.02 29.97
N ILE A 328 13.50 -0.84 30.95
CA ILE A 328 13.37 -1.67 32.16
C ILE A 328 11.90 -2.01 32.35
N ARG A 329 11.57 -3.29 32.54
CA ARG A 329 10.18 -3.66 32.83
C ARG A 329 9.79 -3.18 34.22
N ASP A 330 8.91 -2.19 34.28
CA ASP A 330 8.32 -1.71 35.52
C ASP A 330 7.21 -2.65 36.02
N VAL A 331 6.80 -2.49 37.28
CA VAL A 331 5.86 -3.42 37.94
C VAL A 331 4.45 -3.38 37.34
N ASP A 332 4.09 -2.26 36.72
CA ASP A 332 2.82 -2.02 36.04
C ASP A 332 2.84 -2.41 34.55
N GLU A 333 4.01 -2.75 34.00
CA GLU A 333 4.16 -3.22 32.63
C GLU A 333 3.95 -4.72 32.55
N ILE A 334 2.72 -5.08 32.20
CA ILE A 334 2.27 -6.46 32.18
C ILE A 334 2.91 -7.19 31.00
N THR A 335 3.48 -8.36 31.30
CA THR A 335 3.89 -9.33 30.28
C THR A 335 2.68 -9.92 29.57
N VAL A 336 2.62 -9.76 28.25
CA VAL A 336 1.50 -10.16 27.39
C VAL A 336 1.89 -11.02 26.20
N GLY A 337 3.10 -10.81 25.65
CA GLY A 337 3.62 -11.50 24.46
C GLY A 337 3.21 -10.87 23.13
N ASP A 338 4.07 -11.05 22.13
CA ASP A 338 3.87 -10.49 20.78
C ASP A 338 2.55 -10.95 20.14
N PHE A 339 2.08 -12.17 20.44
CA PHE A 339 0.82 -12.67 19.88
C PHE A 339 -0.39 -11.89 20.37
N GLN A 340 -0.37 -11.45 21.63
CA GLN A 340 -1.43 -10.62 22.19
C GLN A 340 -1.34 -9.19 21.63
N LEU A 341 -0.12 -8.62 21.58
CA LEU A 341 0.10 -7.29 21.00
C LEU A 341 -0.35 -7.21 19.54
N MET A 342 0.02 -8.20 18.71
CA MET A 342 -0.42 -8.29 17.31
C MET A 342 -1.95 -8.36 17.20
N LYS A 343 -2.60 -9.15 18.07
CA LYS A 343 -4.06 -9.25 18.08
C LYS A 343 -4.71 -7.90 18.41
N GLU A 344 -4.17 -7.18 19.38
CA GLU A 344 -4.65 -5.85 19.79
C GLU A 344 -4.44 -4.80 18.69
N MET A 345 -3.35 -4.91 17.92
CA MET A 345 -3.12 -4.12 16.71
C MET A 345 -4.07 -4.47 15.54
N GLY A 346 -4.88 -5.53 15.67
CA GLY A 346 -5.79 -5.99 14.61
C GLY A 346 -5.14 -6.85 13.53
N CYS A 347 -3.93 -7.38 13.78
CA CYS A 347 -3.28 -8.37 12.93
C CYS A 347 -4.13 -9.64 12.84
N ASN A 348 -4.27 -10.20 11.65
CA ASN A 348 -4.99 -11.46 11.44
C ASN A 348 -4.19 -12.54 10.72
N CYS A 349 -2.98 -12.20 10.26
CA CYS A 349 -2.05 -13.11 9.60
C CYS A 349 -0.61 -12.73 9.95
N ILE A 350 0.25 -13.72 10.16
CA ILE A 350 1.69 -13.54 10.00
C ILE A 350 2.16 -14.17 8.68
N ARG A 351 3.21 -13.61 8.09
CA ARG A 351 3.92 -14.21 6.97
C ARG A 351 5.19 -14.88 7.49
N LEU A 352 5.38 -16.13 7.10
CA LEU A 352 6.61 -16.88 7.28
C LEU A 352 7.04 -17.41 5.91
N PHE A 353 8.33 -17.51 5.68
CA PHE A 353 8.86 -18.28 4.56
C PHE A 353 9.29 -19.63 5.08
N HIS A 354 8.85 -20.69 4.41
CA HIS A 354 9.57 -21.94 4.53
C HIS A 354 10.79 -21.93 3.62
N THR A 355 11.88 -22.50 4.11
CA THR A 355 13.16 -22.59 3.41
C THR A 355 13.48 -24.03 3.05
N ALA A 356 14.44 -24.20 2.14
CA ALA A 356 15.14 -25.46 1.96
C ALA A 356 16.07 -25.72 3.15
N GLY A 357 16.30 -27.00 3.45
CA GLY A 357 17.26 -27.44 4.45
C GLY A 357 18.70 -27.16 4.01
N ALA A 358 19.66 -27.58 4.85
CA ALA A 358 21.09 -27.32 4.63
C ALA A 358 21.64 -27.84 3.29
N ASP A 359 21.00 -28.83 2.67
CA ASP A 359 21.36 -29.36 1.36
C ASP A 359 20.83 -28.53 0.18
N ASN A 360 20.06 -27.48 0.49
CA ASN A 360 19.39 -26.57 -0.43
C ASN A 360 18.41 -27.25 -1.40
N ARG A 361 17.88 -28.42 -1.02
CA ARG A 361 17.05 -29.28 -1.90
C ARG A 361 15.89 -29.95 -1.19
N THR A 362 15.95 -30.06 0.14
CA THR A 362 15.00 -30.84 0.93
C THR A 362 14.17 -29.94 1.83
N TYR A 363 12.89 -30.27 2.02
CA TYR A 363 12.03 -29.64 3.02
C TYR A 363 12.36 -30.20 4.41
N VAL A 364 12.45 -29.33 5.42
CA VAL A 364 12.67 -29.75 6.81
C VAL A 364 11.44 -29.39 7.64
N PRO A 365 10.50 -30.33 7.86
CA PRO A 365 9.27 -30.06 8.60
C PRO A 365 9.48 -29.56 10.03
N GLN A 366 10.61 -29.90 10.64
CA GLN A 366 10.97 -29.59 12.02
C GLN A 366 11.36 -28.12 12.23
N ASP A 367 11.65 -27.37 11.16
CA ASP A 367 11.98 -25.94 11.21
C ASP A 367 10.79 -25.04 11.55
N TYR A 368 9.61 -25.63 11.76
CA TYR A 368 8.40 -24.90 12.14
C TYR A 368 7.73 -25.56 13.33
N ASN A 369 7.57 -24.80 14.41
CA ASN A 369 6.82 -25.23 15.58
C ASN A 369 5.31 -25.20 15.28
N LYS A 370 4.82 -26.28 14.63
CA LYS A 370 3.40 -26.39 14.22
C LYS A 370 2.43 -26.31 15.41
N GLU A 371 2.86 -26.66 16.62
CA GLU A 371 2.04 -26.52 17.83
C GLU A 371 1.89 -25.05 18.22
N LEU A 372 2.99 -24.29 18.27
CA LEU A 372 2.97 -22.84 18.48
C LEU A 372 2.10 -22.13 17.44
N LEU A 373 2.27 -22.46 16.15
CA LEU A 373 1.47 -21.85 15.07
C LEU A 373 -0.02 -22.21 15.15
N ARG A 374 -0.38 -23.39 15.67
CA ARG A 374 -1.78 -23.72 15.99
C ARG A 374 -2.27 -22.93 17.18
N THR A 375 -1.45 -22.72 18.21
CA THR A 375 -1.77 -21.87 19.36
C THR A 375 -2.02 -20.42 18.93
N LEU A 376 -1.19 -19.88 18.04
CA LEU A 376 -1.37 -18.57 17.43
C LEU A 376 -2.79 -18.41 16.85
N TYR A 377 -3.21 -19.37 16.02
CA TYR A 377 -4.54 -19.35 15.43
C TYR A 377 -5.65 -19.58 16.45
N ASN A 378 -5.54 -20.62 17.28
CA ASN A 378 -6.63 -21.04 18.16
C ASN A 378 -6.91 -20.03 19.28
N ARG A 379 -5.88 -19.37 19.82
CA ARG A 379 -5.99 -18.43 20.94
C ARG A 379 -6.13 -16.97 20.49
N TYR A 380 -5.44 -16.61 19.41
CA TYR A 380 -5.35 -15.21 18.97
C TYR A 380 -6.09 -14.93 17.66
N GLY A 381 -6.52 -15.97 16.93
CA GLY A 381 -7.22 -15.82 15.65
C GLY A 381 -6.30 -15.45 14.48
N ILE A 382 -4.99 -15.47 14.69
CA ILE A 382 -3.97 -15.07 13.71
C ILE A 382 -3.57 -16.29 12.89
N ARG A 383 -3.65 -16.18 11.56
CA ARG A 383 -3.29 -17.24 10.62
C ARG A 383 -1.85 -17.12 10.16
N VAL A 384 -1.37 -18.13 9.43
CA VAL A 384 -0.04 -18.11 8.83
C VAL A 384 -0.18 -18.16 7.32
N ILE A 385 0.44 -17.19 6.64
CA ILE A 385 0.73 -17.24 5.21
C ILE A 385 2.14 -17.80 5.09
N MET A 386 2.26 -19.05 4.66
CA MET A 386 3.56 -19.70 4.45
C MET A 386 3.96 -19.54 2.98
N GLY A 387 5.03 -18.79 2.73
CA GLY A 387 5.64 -18.66 1.40
C GLY A 387 6.78 -19.65 1.19
N ASP A 388 7.17 -19.87 -0.06
CA ASP A 388 8.40 -20.56 -0.47
C ASP A 388 9.19 -19.61 -1.37
N PHE A 389 10.51 -19.68 -1.33
CA PHE A 389 11.36 -18.85 -2.19
C PHE A 389 11.33 -19.30 -3.66
N LEU A 390 10.99 -20.55 -3.93
CA LEU A 390 10.88 -21.14 -5.26
C LEU A 390 12.11 -20.79 -6.12
N GLY A 391 13.31 -21.00 -5.58
CA GLY A 391 14.56 -20.72 -6.26
C GLY A 391 15.05 -19.27 -6.18
N ALA A 392 14.26 -18.33 -5.66
CA ALA A 392 14.76 -16.99 -5.39
C ALA A 392 15.98 -17.07 -4.46
N TYR A 393 17.01 -16.26 -4.73
CA TYR A 393 18.27 -16.27 -3.98
C TYR A 393 18.95 -17.65 -3.92
N THR A 394 18.76 -18.49 -4.94
CA THR A 394 19.21 -19.89 -5.01
C THR A 394 18.54 -20.85 -4.04
N VAL A 395 17.59 -20.41 -3.22
CA VAL A 395 16.97 -21.23 -2.18
C VAL A 395 16.07 -22.31 -2.80
N GLY A 396 16.36 -23.56 -2.49
CA GLY A 396 15.65 -24.75 -2.99
C GLY A 396 16.03 -25.19 -4.40
N SER A 397 16.87 -24.44 -5.13
CA SER A 397 17.30 -24.81 -6.49
C SER A 397 18.54 -25.70 -6.50
N GLY A 398 19.26 -25.80 -5.37
CA GLY A 398 20.54 -26.50 -5.28
C GLY A 398 21.69 -25.82 -6.05
N ALA A 399 21.46 -24.63 -6.61
CA ALA A 399 22.48 -23.85 -7.30
C ALA A 399 23.39 -23.10 -6.32
N SER A 400 24.61 -22.78 -6.75
CA SER A 400 25.45 -21.79 -6.07
C SER A 400 25.06 -20.38 -6.49
N TRP A 401 25.46 -19.37 -5.70
CA TRP A 401 25.26 -17.96 -6.02
C TRP A 401 25.81 -17.56 -7.39
N ASP A 402 27.01 -18.05 -7.75
CA ASP A 402 27.64 -17.74 -9.05
C ASP A 402 26.86 -18.30 -10.24
N LEU A 403 26.22 -19.46 -10.08
CA LEU A 403 25.42 -20.08 -11.13
C LEU A 403 24.04 -19.45 -11.24
N GLY A 404 23.46 -19.10 -10.08
CA GLY A 404 22.08 -18.62 -9.98
C GLY A 404 21.05 -19.74 -10.23
N THR A 405 19.80 -19.41 -9.96
CA THR A 405 18.68 -20.30 -10.28
C THR A 405 18.32 -20.19 -11.76
N ASP A 406 18.34 -21.33 -12.44
CA ASP A 406 17.88 -21.50 -13.82
C ASP A 406 16.54 -22.26 -13.82
N TYR A 407 15.46 -21.52 -14.04
CA TYR A 407 14.11 -22.05 -14.10
C TYR A 407 13.84 -22.95 -15.33
N THR A 408 14.77 -23.03 -16.29
CA THR A 408 14.71 -23.97 -17.42
C THR A 408 15.41 -25.30 -17.10
N ASN A 409 16.30 -25.31 -16.11
CA ASN A 409 17.01 -26.51 -15.68
C ASN A 409 16.06 -27.50 -14.97
N LEU A 410 15.90 -28.69 -15.56
CA LEU A 410 14.97 -29.70 -15.05
C LEU A 410 15.32 -30.21 -13.65
N ALA A 411 16.59 -30.29 -13.29
CA ALA A 411 17.02 -30.78 -11.97
C ALA A 411 16.70 -29.74 -10.89
N GLN A 412 17.06 -28.47 -11.12
CA GLN A 412 16.76 -27.38 -10.19
C GLN A 412 15.24 -27.25 -9.96
N ARG A 413 14.44 -27.36 -11.02
CA ARG A 413 12.98 -27.37 -10.93
C ARG A 413 12.44 -28.48 -10.04
N GLU A 414 13.05 -29.66 -10.09
CA GLU A 414 12.59 -30.76 -9.24
C GLU A 414 13.00 -30.56 -7.78
N TYR A 415 14.17 -30.01 -7.50
CA TYR A 415 14.55 -29.61 -6.14
C TYR A 415 13.58 -28.58 -5.55
N MET A 416 13.26 -27.52 -6.29
CA MET A 416 12.30 -26.50 -5.85
C MET A 416 10.92 -27.11 -5.54
N LYS A 417 10.45 -28.03 -6.39
CA LYS A 417 9.19 -28.74 -6.14
C LYS A 417 9.26 -29.64 -4.91
N ASN A 418 10.38 -30.29 -4.65
CA ASN A 418 10.54 -31.17 -3.49
C ASN A 418 10.43 -30.37 -2.19
N VAL A 419 11.06 -29.19 -2.14
CA VAL A 419 10.95 -28.26 -1.00
C VAL A 419 9.48 -27.84 -0.78
N VAL A 420 8.75 -27.49 -1.83
CA VAL A 420 7.33 -27.07 -1.73
C VAL A 420 6.40 -28.22 -1.34
N ARG A 421 6.60 -29.41 -1.92
CA ARG A 421 5.71 -30.56 -1.68
C ARG A 421 5.90 -31.15 -0.28
N GLY A 422 7.08 -30.97 0.30
CA GLY A 422 7.47 -31.64 1.55
C GLY A 422 7.50 -33.16 1.40
N ALA A 423 7.95 -33.65 0.23
CA ALA A 423 7.96 -35.07 -0.15
C ALA A 423 9.15 -35.84 0.43
#